data_AF-A0A9E4YNV4-F1
#
_entry.id   AF-A0A9E4YNV4-F1
#
_cell.length_a   1.000
_cell.length_b   1.000
_cell.length_c   1.000
_cell.angle_alpha   90.00
_cell.angle_beta   90.00
_cell.angle_gamma   90.00
#
_symmetry.space_group_name_H-M   'P 1'
#
loop_
_entity.id
_entity.type
_entity.pdbx_description
1 polymer ?
#
loop_
_entity_poly.entity_id
_entity_poly.type
_entity_poly.pdbx_seq_one_letter_code
_entity_poly.pdbx_strand_id
1 'polypeptide(L)'
;MAVATPVVVRTAPDDTPALQPSATAEPTVAPTRISEVLPDVEPQPTAVPGGTNLPLPSNVNVNWTGCASDGECHWFNFYWAPTHEVVMQANEGPDKVWHERCHAHQHWSINGGDPLAPSDYDLESWYSTSEGVGYAQAVSGLSWPWTNSAQNTLEDFAWTCAYWYYDPGYLLSVSPDRYAWAIDNLP
;
A
#
# COMPACT_ATOMS: atom_id res chain seq x y z
N MET A 1 45.74 35.51 4.96
CA MET A 1 44.73 36.58 5.14
C MET A 1 43.52 35.98 5.85
N ALA A 2 42.77 36.83 6.54
CA ALA A 2 42.01 36.56 7.76
C ALA A 2 40.91 35.47 7.71
N VAL A 3 40.75 34.86 8.90
CA VAL A 3 39.66 34.01 9.40
C VAL A 3 38.41 34.84 9.65
N ALA A 4 37.21 34.26 9.46
CA ALA A 4 36.03 34.61 10.28
C ALA A 4 34.98 33.48 10.26
N THR A 5 34.86 32.79 11.39
CA THR A 5 33.74 31.92 11.74
C THR A 5 32.64 32.77 12.39
N PRO A 6 31.35 32.66 12.00
CA PRO A 6 30.29 33.29 12.76
C PRO A 6 29.92 32.44 13.99
N VAL A 7 30.14 33.03 15.16
CA VAL A 7 29.53 32.63 16.44
C VAL A 7 28.22 33.40 16.56
N VAL A 8 27.10 32.71 16.82
CA VAL A 8 25.86 33.37 17.27
C VAL A 8 25.41 32.74 18.58
N VAL A 9 25.14 33.66 19.50
CA VAL A 9 25.00 33.55 20.94
C VAL A 9 23.61 33.04 21.31
N ARG A 10 23.55 32.11 22.27
CA ARG A 10 22.32 31.72 22.98
C ARG A 10 22.00 32.80 24.02
N THR A 11 20.81 33.37 23.96
CA THR A 11 20.20 34.20 25.01
C THR A 11 18.89 33.57 25.48
N ALA A 12 18.83 33.27 26.77
CA ALA A 12 17.64 33.13 27.63
C ALA A 12 18.13 33.25 29.08
N PRO A 13 17.32 33.64 30.08
CA PRO A 13 15.86 33.84 30.08
C PRO A 13 15.46 35.27 30.49
N ASP A 14 14.17 35.62 30.34
CA ASP A 14 13.61 36.80 31.00
C ASP A 14 12.35 36.41 31.75
N ASP A 15 12.27 36.94 32.97
CA ASP A 15 11.36 36.60 34.06
C ASP A 15 9.90 36.95 33.75
N THR A 16 8.98 36.02 34.03
CA THR A 16 7.54 36.33 34.12
C THR A 16 7.03 36.03 35.53
N PRO A 17 6.34 36.97 36.22
CA PRO A 17 5.91 36.80 37.61
C PRO A 17 4.82 35.74 37.79
N ALA A 18 4.90 35.03 38.91
CA ALA A 18 3.90 34.09 39.40
C ALA A 18 2.57 34.81 39.77
N LEU A 19 1.46 34.30 39.23
CA LEU A 19 0.12 34.64 39.72
C LEU A 19 -0.36 33.54 40.68
N GLN A 20 -0.58 33.92 41.94
CA GLN A 20 -1.27 33.11 42.95
C GLN A 20 -2.76 32.95 42.59
N PRO A 21 -3.35 31.76 42.74
CA PRO A 21 -4.79 31.64 42.91
C PRO A 21 -5.18 31.85 44.39
N SER A 22 -6.10 32.79 44.59
CA SER A 22 -6.80 33.03 45.85
C SER A 22 -7.77 31.89 46.13
N ALA A 23 -7.79 31.39 47.38
CA ALA A 23 -8.71 30.35 47.82
C ALA A 23 -10.12 30.92 48.00
N THR A 24 -11.06 30.45 47.18
CA THR A 24 -12.51 30.62 47.42
C THR A 24 -13.06 29.26 47.86
N ALA A 25 -13.59 29.22 49.09
CA ALA A 25 -14.27 28.05 49.63
C ALA A 25 -15.59 27.81 48.89
N GLU A 26 -15.78 26.60 48.36
CA GLU A 26 -17.07 26.13 47.84
C GLU A 26 -17.81 25.24 48.87
N PRO A 27 -19.14 25.31 48.93
CA PRO A 27 -19.95 24.57 49.89
C PRO A 27 -20.07 23.09 49.51
N THR A 28 -19.94 22.23 50.52
CA THR A 28 -20.18 20.79 50.45
C THR A 28 -21.62 20.47 50.03
N VAL A 29 -21.81 20.06 48.77
CA VAL A 29 -23.03 19.42 48.29
C VAL A 29 -22.80 17.91 48.28
N ALA A 30 -23.66 17.16 48.98
CA ALA A 30 -23.61 15.70 49.03
C ALA A 30 -23.77 15.10 47.63
N PRO A 31 -23.03 14.03 47.26
CA PRO A 31 -23.15 13.43 45.94
C PRO A 31 -24.47 12.67 45.82
N THR A 32 -25.38 13.21 45.01
CA THR A 32 -26.46 12.45 44.39
C THR A 32 -25.83 11.32 43.57
N ARG A 33 -26.15 10.07 43.89
CA ARG A 33 -25.74 8.91 43.08
C ARG A 33 -26.33 9.02 41.68
N ILE A 34 -25.56 9.52 40.74
CA ILE A 34 -25.82 9.35 39.32
C ILE A 34 -25.33 7.94 38.98
N SER A 35 -26.22 7.09 38.48
CA SER A 35 -25.83 5.83 37.85
C SER A 35 -24.75 6.12 36.83
N GLU A 36 -23.57 5.54 37.04
CA GLU A 36 -22.49 5.49 36.07
C GLU A 36 -22.99 4.66 34.88
N VAL A 37 -23.58 5.34 33.89
CA VAL A 37 -23.68 4.78 32.55
C VAL A 37 -22.24 4.72 32.07
N LEU A 38 -21.67 3.52 32.08
CA LEU A 38 -20.38 3.24 31.45
C LEU A 38 -20.38 3.91 30.07
N PRO A 39 -19.38 4.74 29.72
CA PRO A 39 -19.25 5.19 28.35
C PRO A 39 -19.18 3.95 27.46
N ASP A 40 -19.90 4.03 26.34
CA ASP A 40 -19.98 3.02 25.30
C ASP A 40 -18.66 2.30 25.12
N VAL A 41 -18.73 0.96 25.06
CA VAL A 41 -17.64 0.15 24.53
C VAL A 41 -17.27 0.74 23.18
N GLU A 42 -16.11 1.40 23.11
CA GLU A 42 -15.54 1.87 21.86
C GLU A 42 -15.56 0.68 20.91
N PRO A 43 -16.28 0.76 19.76
CA PRO A 43 -16.39 -0.37 18.86
C PRO A 43 -14.97 -0.77 18.49
N GLN A 44 -14.60 -2.02 18.83
CA GLN A 44 -13.31 -2.54 18.38
C GLN A 44 -13.23 -2.32 16.87
N PRO A 45 -12.12 -1.77 16.35
CA PRO A 45 -11.97 -1.61 14.92
C PRO A 45 -12.16 -2.98 14.29
N THR A 46 -13.24 -3.13 13.52
CA THR A 46 -13.52 -4.35 12.78
C THR A 46 -12.30 -4.60 11.91
N ALA A 47 -11.68 -5.77 12.04
CA ALA A 47 -10.54 -6.12 11.19
C ALA A 47 -10.97 -5.97 9.72
N VAL A 48 -10.24 -5.15 8.96
CA VAL A 48 -10.51 -4.96 7.53
C VAL A 48 -10.16 -6.27 6.82
N PRO A 49 -11.12 -6.95 6.16
CA PRO A 49 -10.82 -8.14 5.39
C PRO A 49 -9.72 -7.88 4.35
N GLY A 50 -8.86 -8.87 4.15
CA GLY A 50 -7.80 -8.82 3.17
C GLY A 50 -7.45 -10.21 2.67
N GLY A 51 -6.78 -10.26 1.53
CA GLY A 51 -6.27 -11.50 0.98
C GLY A 51 -5.21 -12.08 1.89
N THR A 52 -5.27 -13.39 2.14
CA THR A 52 -4.29 -14.05 3.02
C THR A 52 -3.17 -14.74 2.25
N ASN A 53 -3.41 -15.07 0.97
CA ASN A 53 -2.42 -15.64 0.06
C ASN A 53 -2.75 -15.27 -1.39
N LEU A 54 -1.79 -14.70 -2.11
CA LEU A 54 -1.86 -14.63 -3.57
C LEU A 54 -1.49 -16.01 -4.14
N PRO A 55 -2.35 -16.64 -4.96
CA PRO A 55 -2.10 -17.96 -5.53
C PRO A 55 -1.05 -17.86 -6.62
N LEU A 56 0.22 -17.78 -6.21
CA LEU A 56 1.33 -17.90 -7.11
C LEU A 56 1.79 -19.35 -7.20
N PRO A 57 2.19 -19.80 -8.40
CA PRO A 57 2.85 -21.07 -8.58
C PRO A 57 4.20 -21.11 -7.83
N SER A 58 4.66 -22.32 -7.52
CA SER A 58 5.93 -22.51 -6.82
C SER A 58 7.18 -22.08 -7.60
N ASN A 59 7.07 -21.78 -8.91
CA ASN A 59 8.19 -21.41 -9.77
C ASN A 59 8.38 -19.89 -9.91
N VAL A 60 7.52 -19.05 -9.33
CA VAL A 60 7.76 -17.60 -9.29
C VAL A 60 8.77 -17.29 -8.21
N ASN A 61 9.94 -16.79 -8.60
CA ASN A 61 11.05 -16.46 -7.69
C ASN A 61 11.22 -14.94 -7.58
N VAL A 62 11.68 -14.48 -6.42
CA VAL A 62 12.06 -13.07 -6.21
C VAL A 62 13.59 -12.96 -6.30
N ASN A 63 14.06 -12.11 -7.21
CA ASN A 63 15.48 -11.86 -7.48
C ASN A 63 15.80 -10.39 -7.19
N TRP A 64 16.82 -10.12 -6.36
CA TRP A 64 17.19 -8.77 -5.89
C TRP A 64 18.41 -8.17 -6.60
N THR A 65 18.71 -8.64 -7.81
CA THR A 65 19.90 -8.21 -8.56
C THR A 65 19.64 -7.05 -9.52
N GLY A 66 18.37 -6.69 -9.74
CA GLY A 66 17.96 -5.75 -10.80
C GLY A 66 17.96 -6.35 -12.21
N CYS A 67 18.29 -7.64 -12.36
CA CYS A 67 18.25 -8.36 -13.62
C CYS A 67 17.60 -9.74 -13.47
N ALA A 68 16.89 -10.19 -14.49
CA ALA A 68 16.43 -11.56 -14.62
C ALA A 68 17.59 -12.53 -14.90
N SER A 69 17.33 -13.82 -14.71
CA SER A 69 18.32 -14.91 -14.87
C SER A 69 18.79 -15.12 -16.32
N ASP A 70 18.03 -14.66 -17.31
CA ASP A 70 18.43 -14.63 -18.72
C ASP A 70 19.23 -13.36 -19.11
N GLY A 71 19.43 -12.45 -18.15
CA GLY A 71 20.23 -11.24 -18.31
C GLY A 71 19.44 -9.98 -18.66
N GLU A 72 18.10 -10.03 -18.76
CA GLU A 72 17.30 -8.83 -18.95
C GLU A 72 17.37 -7.93 -17.71
N CYS A 73 17.63 -6.64 -17.90
CA CYS A 73 17.83 -5.69 -16.81
C CYS A 73 17.05 -4.40 -17.05
N HIS A 74 16.37 -3.92 -16.01
CA HIS A 74 15.70 -2.62 -16.04
C HIS A 74 16.13 -1.77 -14.84
N TRP A 75 15.93 -0.46 -14.92
CA TRP A 75 16.21 0.47 -13.82
C TRP A 75 15.07 0.55 -12.79
N PHE A 76 13.96 -0.14 -13.06
CA PHE A 76 12.77 -0.25 -12.22
C PHE A 76 12.54 -1.72 -11.82
N ASN A 77 11.58 -1.97 -10.92
CA ASN A 77 11.16 -3.33 -10.56
C ASN A 77 10.25 -3.89 -11.66
N PHE A 78 10.32 -5.19 -11.92
CA PHE A 78 9.48 -5.78 -12.96
C PHE A 78 9.26 -7.28 -12.71
N TYR A 79 8.12 -7.78 -13.13
CA TYR A 79 7.94 -9.19 -13.39
C TYR A 79 8.44 -9.55 -14.79
N TRP A 80 9.27 -10.57 -14.89
CA TRP A 80 9.78 -11.08 -16.16
C TRP A 80 9.10 -12.39 -16.54
N ALA A 81 8.16 -12.31 -17.47
CA ALA A 81 7.39 -13.46 -17.95
C ALA A 81 8.26 -14.63 -18.48
N PRO A 82 9.37 -14.42 -19.21
CA PRO A 82 10.18 -15.52 -19.76
C PRO A 82 10.81 -16.45 -18.72
N THR A 83 11.20 -15.90 -17.57
CA THR A 83 11.87 -16.67 -16.51
C THR A 83 11.00 -16.81 -15.25
N HIS A 84 9.80 -16.23 -15.25
CA HIS A 84 8.88 -16.17 -14.12
C HIS A 84 9.52 -15.55 -12.87
N GLU A 85 10.27 -14.48 -13.04
CA GLU A 85 10.98 -13.81 -11.94
C GLU A 85 10.35 -12.46 -11.60
N VAL A 86 10.15 -12.22 -10.31
CA VAL A 86 9.96 -10.88 -9.77
C VAL A 86 11.35 -10.30 -9.54
N VAL A 87 11.74 -9.34 -10.36
CA VAL A 87 13.05 -8.70 -10.34
C VAL A 87 12.95 -7.37 -9.61
N MET A 88 13.70 -7.26 -8.51
CA MET A 88 13.68 -6.13 -7.61
C MET A 88 15.01 -5.36 -7.65
N GLN A 89 14.90 -4.03 -7.58
CA GLN A 89 16.01 -3.14 -7.29
C GLN A 89 16.41 -3.24 -5.81
N ALA A 90 17.65 -2.84 -5.52
CA ALA A 90 18.16 -2.88 -4.15
C ALA A 90 17.41 -1.89 -3.24
N ASN A 91 17.06 -2.35 -2.03
CA ASN A 91 16.40 -1.58 -0.96
C ASN A 91 14.92 -1.22 -1.21
N GLU A 92 14.24 -1.90 -2.13
CA GLU A 92 12.81 -1.70 -2.36
C GLU A 92 11.93 -2.29 -1.25
N GLY A 93 10.76 -1.67 -1.07
CA GLY A 93 9.80 -2.04 -0.04
C GLY A 93 9.00 -3.31 -0.35
N PRO A 94 8.37 -3.92 0.67
CA PRO A 94 7.52 -5.10 0.48
C PRO A 94 6.30 -4.83 -0.43
N ASP A 95 5.78 -3.61 -0.46
CA ASP A 95 4.68 -3.19 -1.34
C ASP A 95 5.03 -3.38 -2.82
N LYS A 96 6.26 -3.06 -3.21
CA LYS A 96 6.76 -3.23 -4.58
C LYS A 96 6.90 -4.71 -4.94
N VAL A 97 7.35 -5.54 -4.01
CA VAL A 97 7.39 -7.00 -4.23
C VAL A 97 5.99 -7.55 -4.47
N TRP A 98 4.99 -7.10 -3.70
CA TRP A 98 3.60 -7.50 -3.89
C TRP A 98 3.04 -7.01 -5.23
N HIS A 99 3.39 -5.80 -5.65
CA HIS A 99 3.03 -5.26 -6.97
C HIS A 99 3.54 -6.15 -8.10
N GLU A 100 4.84 -6.48 -8.13
CA GLU A 100 5.39 -7.36 -9.17
C GLU A 100 4.83 -8.79 -9.09
N ARG A 101 4.53 -9.28 -7.90
CA ARG A 101 3.83 -10.56 -7.72
C ARG A 101 2.44 -10.54 -8.35
N CYS A 102 1.75 -9.41 -8.35
CA CYS A 102 0.46 -9.29 -9.01
C CYS A 102 0.58 -9.28 -10.54
N HIS A 103 1.70 -8.81 -11.11
CA HIS A 103 1.99 -9.05 -12.54
C HIS A 103 2.21 -10.54 -12.84
N ALA A 104 2.87 -11.28 -11.94
CA ALA A 104 2.96 -12.73 -12.06
C ALA A 104 1.58 -13.42 -12.03
N HIS A 105 0.65 -12.93 -11.20
CA HIS A 105 -0.74 -13.39 -11.19
C HIS A 105 -1.45 -13.10 -12.51
N GLN A 106 -1.28 -11.90 -13.11
CA GLN A 106 -1.86 -11.59 -14.41
C GLN A 106 -1.37 -12.55 -15.51
N HIS A 107 -0.08 -12.89 -15.53
CA HIS A 107 0.43 -13.94 -16.41
C HIS A 107 -0.30 -15.27 -16.16
N TRP A 108 -0.47 -15.68 -14.91
CA TRP A 108 -1.22 -16.89 -14.58
C TRP A 108 -2.67 -16.84 -15.06
N SER A 109 -3.34 -15.70 -14.99
CA SER A 109 -4.70 -15.51 -15.51
C SER A 109 -4.80 -15.58 -17.04
N ILE A 110 -3.70 -15.35 -17.78
CA ILE A 110 -3.67 -15.47 -19.25
C ILE A 110 -3.74 -16.93 -19.68
N ASN A 111 -2.84 -17.77 -19.19
CA ASN A 111 -2.65 -19.14 -19.71
C ASN A 111 -2.23 -20.16 -18.64
N GLY A 112 -2.44 -19.87 -17.36
CA GLY A 112 -1.98 -20.74 -16.27
C GLY A 112 -0.47 -20.69 -16.03
N GLY A 113 0.21 -19.66 -16.56
CA GLY A 113 1.63 -19.41 -16.38
C GLY A 113 2.55 -20.28 -17.24
N ASP A 114 2.01 -20.79 -18.34
CA ASP A 114 2.82 -21.34 -19.41
C ASP A 114 3.64 -20.23 -20.09
N PRO A 115 4.82 -20.51 -20.66
CA PRO A 115 5.61 -19.48 -21.31
C PRO A 115 4.83 -18.68 -22.37
N LEU A 116 4.87 -17.35 -22.26
CA LEU A 116 4.26 -16.45 -23.24
C LEU A 116 5.08 -16.37 -24.52
N ALA A 117 4.42 -15.95 -25.60
CA ALA A 117 5.13 -15.53 -26.80
C ALA A 117 5.84 -14.19 -26.55
N PRO A 118 6.98 -13.91 -27.20
CA PRO A 118 7.71 -12.65 -27.00
C PRO A 118 6.90 -11.38 -27.22
N SER A 119 5.87 -11.43 -28.07
CA SER A 119 4.96 -10.30 -28.32
C SER A 119 4.04 -9.97 -27.14
N ASP A 120 4.07 -10.76 -26.06
CA ASP A 120 3.15 -10.66 -24.93
C ASP A 120 3.89 -10.68 -23.59
N TYR A 121 5.21 -10.46 -23.57
CA TYR A 121 5.97 -10.36 -22.32
C TYR A 121 5.52 -9.19 -21.45
N ASP A 122 4.93 -8.15 -22.05
CA ASP A 122 4.31 -7.02 -21.36
C ASP A 122 2.87 -7.32 -20.86
N LEU A 123 2.39 -8.56 -20.98
CA LEU A 123 1.11 -9.06 -20.47
C LEU A 123 -0.16 -8.42 -21.09
N GLU A 124 -0.05 -7.80 -22.26
CA GLU A 124 -1.16 -7.14 -22.96
C GLU A 124 -2.33 -8.10 -23.25
N SER A 125 -2.09 -9.40 -23.43
CA SER A 125 -3.18 -10.36 -23.60
C SER A 125 -4.07 -10.52 -22.37
N TRP A 126 -3.62 -10.10 -21.17
CA TRP A 126 -4.41 -10.14 -19.95
C TRP A 126 -5.73 -9.35 -20.08
N TYR A 127 -5.74 -8.27 -20.89
CA TYR A 127 -6.95 -7.51 -21.20
C TYR A 127 -8.08 -8.34 -21.84
N SER A 128 -7.75 -9.49 -22.43
CA SER A 128 -8.72 -10.41 -23.04
C SER A 128 -9.20 -11.50 -22.09
N THR A 129 -8.65 -11.60 -20.89
CA THR A 129 -9.09 -12.55 -19.86
C THR A 129 -10.37 -12.06 -19.18
N SER A 130 -11.13 -12.96 -18.55
CA SER A 130 -12.31 -12.56 -17.78
C SER A 130 -11.97 -11.65 -16.60
N GLU A 131 -10.81 -11.86 -15.98
CA GLU A 131 -10.31 -11.03 -14.88
C GLU A 131 -9.96 -9.62 -15.37
N GLY A 132 -9.18 -9.53 -16.46
CA GLY A 132 -8.81 -8.25 -17.07
C GLY A 132 -10.01 -7.44 -17.54
N VAL A 133 -10.98 -8.08 -18.20
CA VAL A 133 -12.23 -7.42 -18.63
C VAL A 133 -13.04 -6.96 -17.41
N GLY A 134 -13.20 -7.82 -16.40
CA GLY A 134 -13.96 -7.51 -15.19
C GLY A 134 -13.36 -6.35 -14.40
N TYR A 135 -12.03 -6.35 -14.24
CA TYR A 135 -11.31 -5.29 -13.56
C TYR A 135 -11.39 -3.97 -14.34
N ALA A 136 -11.12 -3.99 -15.66
CA ALA A 136 -11.20 -2.80 -16.50
C ALA A 136 -12.59 -2.14 -16.46
N GLN A 137 -13.66 -2.95 -16.39
CA GLN A 137 -15.02 -2.44 -16.21
C GLN A 137 -15.22 -1.80 -14.83
N ALA A 138 -14.71 -2.44 -13.77
CA ALA A 138 -14.85 -1.95 -12.40
C ALA A 138 -14.14 -0.62 -12.14
N VAL A 139 -12.99 -0.40 -12.78
CA VAL A 139 -12.20 0.84 -12.58
C VAL A 139 -12.44 1.92 -13.64
N SER A 140 -13.33 1.66 -14.61
CA SER A 140 -13.63 2.59 -15.69
C SER A 140 -14.16 3.92 -15.14
N GLY A 141 -13.47 5.02 -15.47
CA GLY A 141 -13.84 6.36 -15.03
C GLY A 141 -13.46 6.70 -13.59
N LEU A 142 -12.83 5.78 -12.84
CA LEU A 142 -12.28 6.10 -11.53
C LEU A 142 -11.00 6.95 -11.66
N SER A 143 -10.76 7.81 -10.67
CA SER A 143 -9.49 8.52 -10.55
C SER A 143 -8.34 7.55 -10.28
N TRP A 144 -7.16 7.87 -10.82
CA TRP A 144 -5.90 7.17 -10.54
C TRP A 144 -5.36 7.52 -9.15
N PRO A 145 -5.31 6.59 -8.18
CA PRO A 145 -4.87 6.89 -6.83
C PRO A 145 -3.37 6.67 -6.60
N TRP A 146 -2.67 6.03 -7.55
CA TRP A 146 -1.30 5.56 -7.35
C TRP A 146 -0.27 6.64 -7.70
N THR A 147 0.71 6.84 -6.83
CA THR A 147 1.83 7.75 -7.14
C THR A 147 2.96 6.98 -7.79
N ASN A 148 3.60 7.57 -8.81
CA ASN A 148 4.81 7.01 -9.45
C ASN A 148 4.63 5.63 -10.10
N SER A 149 3.52 5.40 -10.80
CA SER A 149 3.29 4.22 -11.66
C SER A 149 2.68 4.67 -12.99
N ALA A 150 2.90 3.88 -14.04
CA ALA A 150 2.34 4.16 -15.35
C ALA A 150 0.82 4.07 -15.28
N GLN A 151 0.12 5.07 -15.84
CA GLN A 151 -1.35 5.15 -15.77
C GLN A 151 -2.00 4.25 -16.82
N ASN A 152 -2.01 2.94 -16.56
CA ASN A 152 -2.71 1.94 -17.35
C ASN A 152 -3.36 0.90 -16.45
N THR A 153 -4.28 0.11 -16.99
CA THR A 153 -5.07 -0.83 -16.18
C THR A 153 -4.25 -2.02 -15.67
N LEU A 154 -3.18 -2.43 -16.37
CA LEU A 154 -2.28 -3.49 -15.88
C LEU A 154 -1.64 -3.11 -14.55
N GLU A 155 -1.09 -1.91 -14.50
CA GLU A 155 -0.46 -1.30 -13.32
C GLU A 155 -1.48 -1.00 -12.23
N ASP A 156 -2.67 -0.53 -12.61
CA ASP A 156 -3.76 -0.27 -11.68
C ASP A 156 -4.17 -1.56 -10.95
N PHE A 157 -4.33 -2.64 -11.72
CA PHE A 157 -4.62 -3.96 -11.18
C PHE A 157 -3.51 -4.40 -10.23
N ALA A 158 -2.24 -4.30 -10.66
CA ALA A 158 -1.12 -4.75 -9.85
C ALA A 158 -1.04 -4.02 -8.50
N TRP A 159 -1.32 -2.71 -8.46
CA TRP A 159 -1.42 -1.97 -7.20
C TRP A 159 -2.64 -2.36 -6.36
N THR A 160 -3.82 -2.53 -6.98
CA THR A 160 -5.02 -2.98 -6.26
C THR A 160 -4.81 -4.34 -5.62
N CYS A 161 -4.32 -5.31 -6.40
CA CYS A 161 -3.97 -6.64 -5.94
C CYS A 161 -2.90 -6.57 -4.83
N ALA A 162 -1.85 -5.76 -5.00
CA ALA A 162 -0.79 -5.65 -3.99
C ALA A 162 -1.34 -5.16 -2.65
N TYR A 163 -2.11 -4.07 -2.65
CA TYR A 163 -2.67 -3.56 -1.41
C TYR A 163 -3.76 -4.47 -0.83
N TRP A 164 -4.50 -5.22 -1.64
CA TRP A 164 -5.43 -6.24 -1.11
C TRP A 164 -4.73 -7.27 -0.22
N TYR A 165 -3.53 -7.72 -0.60
CA TYR A 165 -2.74 -8.69 0.17
C TYR A 165 -1.82 -8.07 1.23
N TYR A 166 -1.31 -6.85 0.98
CA TYR A 166 -0.31 -6.21 1.82
C TYR A 166 -0.90 -5.25 2.86
N ASP A 167 -1.83 -4.38 2.45
CA ASP A 167 -2.45 -3.36 3.29
C ASP A 167 -3.89 -3.05 2.82
N PRO A 168 -4.85 -3.95 3.13
CA PRO A 168 -6.23 -3.81 2.68
C PRO A 168 -6.92 -2.58 3.29
N GLY A 169 -6.46 -2.13 4.47
CA GLY A 169 -6.92 -0.90 5.10
C GLY A 169 -6.56 0.33 4.28
N TYR A 170 -5.33 0.39 3.76
CA TYR A 170 -4.92 1.44 2.84
C TYR A 170 -5.76 1.41 1.55
N LEU A 171 -5.92 0.25 0.91
CA LEU A 171 -6.74 0.10 -0.30
C LEU A 171 -8.16 0.63 -0.09
N LEU A 172 -8.81 0.21 1.00
CA LEU A 172 -10.16 0.67 1.35
C LEU A 172 -10.21 2.19 1.54
N SER A 173 -9.17 2.79 2.14
CA SER A 173 -9.15 4.23 2.40
C SER A 173 -8.97 5.08 1.14
N VAL A 174 -8.17 4.62 0.17
CA VAL A 174 -7.83 5.41 -1.03
C VAL A 174 -8.72 5.10 -2.23
N SER A 175 -9.27 3.87 -2.31
CA SER A 175 -10.20 3.49 -3.36
C SER A 175 -11.16 2.38 -2.90
N PRO A 176 -12.29 2.76 -2.26
CA PRO A 176 -13.32 1.80 -1.84
C PRO A 176 -13.86 0.93 -2.98
N ASP A 177 -13.95 1.46 -4.20
CA ASP A 177 -14.45 0.71 -5.36
C ASP A 177 -13.49 -0.43 -5.77
N ARG A 178 -12.17 -0.16 -5.77
CA ARG A 178 -11.15 -1.19 -6.04
C ARG A 178 -11.07 -2.22 -4.92
N TYR A 179 -11.24 -1.79 -3.67
CA TYR A 179 -11.37 -2.68 -2.53
C TYR A 179 -12.58 -3.62 -2.68
N ALA A 180 -13.74 -3.07 -3.05
CA ALA A 180 -14.96 -3.84 -3.26
C ALA A 180 -14.83 -4.84 -4.42
N TRP A 181 -14.11 -4.48 -5.47
CA TRP A 181 -13.78 -5.43 -6.52
C TRP A 181 -12.84 -6.54 -6.02
N ALA A 182 -11.78 -6.18 -5.30
CA ALA A 182 -10.78 -7.13 -4.81
C ALA A 182 -11.40 -8.19 -3.89
N ILE A 183 -12.25 -7.79 -2.93
CA ILE A 183 -12.89 -8.74 -2.00
C ILE A 183 -13.79 -9.78 -2.70
N ASP A 184 -14.38 -9.42 -3.83
CA ASP A 184 -15.31 -10.30 -4.56
C ASP A 184 -14.60 -11.19 -5.59
N ASN A 185 -13.39 -10.82 -6.03
CA ASN A 185 -12.74 -11.43 -7.19
C ASN A 185 -11.36 -12.03 -6.89
N LEU A 186 -10.67 -11.54 -5.86
CA LEU A 186 -9.36 -12.05 -5.45
C LEU A 186 -9.51 -12.99 -4.24
N PRO A 187 -8.71 -14.08 -4.19
CA PRO A 187 -8.72 -15.02 -3.07
C PRO A 187 -8.05 -14.47 -1.79
#